data_AF-A0A7Y7TUF0-F1
#
_entry.id   AF-A0A7Y7TUF0-F1
#
_cell.length_a   1.000
_cell.length_b   1.000
_cell.length_c   1.000
_cell.angle_alpha   90.00
_cell.angle_beta   90.00
_cell.angle_gamma   90.00
#
_symmetry.space_group_name_H-M   'P 1'
#
loop_
_entity.id
_entity.type
_entity.pdbx_description
1 polymer ?
#
loop_
_entity_poly.entity_id
_entity_poly.type
_entity_poly.pdbx_seq_one_letter_code
_entity_poly.pdbx_strand_id
1 'polypeptide(L)'
;MSNLDFQQQQKESLKNNPAISYKELCDILDAFQISSGQGFAIGKTKALLDYIKEGHSFTIESFNNSNEQRVVSSINELVNIYKGIDQFIDLSKDKDFKGYFS
;
A
#
# COMPACT_ATOMS: atom_id res chain seq x y z
N MET A 1 2.62 13.79 -12.44
CA MET A 1 3.16 12.42 -12.33
C MET A 1 2.05 11.44 -12.62
N SER A 2 2.37 10.42 -13.40
CA SER A 2 1.50 9.28 -13.66
C SER A 2 1.52 8.31 -12.48
N ASN A 3 0.54 7.41 -12.41
CA ASN A 3 0.55 6.30 -11.44
C ASN A 3 1.78 5.38 -11.61
N LEU A 4 2.29 5.22 -12.84
CA LEU A 4 3.50 4.45 -13.13
C LEU A 4 4.73 5.07 -12.46
N ASP A 5 4.83 6.40 -12.44
CA ASP A 5 5.93 7.11 -11.78
C ASP A 5 5.92 6.82 -10.26
N PHE A 6 4.74 6.90 -9.64
CA PHE A 6 4.58 6.61 -8.20
C PHE A 6 4.85 5.13 -7.88
N GLN A 7 4.41 4.23 -8.75
CA GLN A 7 4.66 2.79 -8.59
C GLN A 7 6.16 2.49 -8.66
N GLN A 8 6.87 3.03 -9.65
CA GLN A 8 8.30 2.80 -9.81
C GLN A 8 9.10 3.37 -8.62
N GLN A 9 8.80 4.60 -8.19
CA GLN A 9 9.43 5.21 -7.02
C GLN A 9 9.24 4.37 -5.75
N GLN A 10 8.02 3.87 -5.52
CA GLN A 10 7.76 3.03 -4.36
C GLN A 10 8.48 1.68 -4.45
N LYS A 11 8.55 1.06 -5.63
CA LYS A 11 9.32 -0.17 -5.83
C LYS A 11 10.80 0.03 -5.53
N GLU A 12 11.38 1.14 -5.99
CA GLU A 12 12.77 1.48 -5.70
C GLU A 12 12.99 1.73 -4.20
N SER A 13 12.06 2.43 -3.55
CA SER A 13 12.10 2.62 -2.09
C SER A 13 12.09 1.28 -1.35
N LEU A 14 11.17 0.36 -1.67
CA LEU A 14 11.05 -0.95 -1.03
C LEU A 14 12.28 -1.85 -1.25
N LYS A 15 12.95 -1.73 -2.41
CA LYS A 15 14.20 -2.45 -2.68
C LYS A 15 15.35 -1.98 -1.81
N ASN A 16 15.42 -0.67 -1.54
CA ASN A 16 16.49 -0.06 -0.76
C ASN A 16 16.23 -0.16 0.75
N ASN A 17 14.98 0.04 1.15
CA ASN A 17 14.49 -0.05 2.51
C ASN A 17 13.09 -0.70 2.48
N PRO A 18 12.95 -1.97 2.88
CA PRO A 18 11.68 -2.71 2.83
C PRO A 18 10.76 -2.29 3.97
N ALA A 19 10.48 -0.99 4.06
CA ALA A 19 9.67 -0.38 5.08
C ALA A 19 8.85 0.78 4.51
N ILE A 20 7.71 1.03 5.16
CA ILE A 20 6.84 2.17 4.92
C ILE A 20 6.35 2.68 6.27
N SER A 21 6.21 3.99 6.43
CA SER A 21 5.65 4.52 7.68
C SER A 21 4.13 4.32 7.72
N TYR A 22 3.56 4.13 8.91
CA TYR A 22 2.11 4.09 9.09
C TYR A 22 1.44 5.39 8.61
N LYS A 23 2.11 6.53 8.78
CA LYS A 23 1.66 7.82 8.25
C LYS A 23 1.54 7.79 6.72
N GLU A 24 2.56 7.32 6.02
CA GLU A 24 2.52 7.22 4.56
C GLU A 24 1.42 6.26 4.09
N LEU A 25 1.16 5.20 4.85
CA LEU A 25 0.02 4.32 4.61
C LEU A 25 -1.32 5.07 4.71
N CYS A 26 -1.50 5.91 5.73
CA CYS A 26 -2.69 6.76 5.87
C CYS A 26 -2.79 7.75 4.71
N ASP A 27 -1.68 8.40 4.33
CA ASP A 27 -1.65 9.35 3.21
C ASP A 27 -2.06 8.68 1.88
N ILE A 28 -1.68 7.42 1.66
CA ILE A 28 -2.13 6.60 0.51
C ILE A 28 -3.65 6.40 0.55
N LEU A 29 -4.21 6.08 1.73
CA LEU A 29 -5.64 5.83 1.90
C LEU A 29 -6.47 7.09 1.69
N ASP A 30 -6.06 8.19 2.31
CA ASP A 30 -6.70 9.51 2.13
C ASP A 30 -6.69 9.93 0.64
N ALA A 31 -5.61 9.64 -0.07
CA ALA A 31 -5.49 9.97 -1.48
C ALA A 31 -6.43 9.17 -2.40
N PHE A 32 -6.99 8.03 -1.99
CA PHE A 32 -8.05 7.36 -2.77
C PHE A 32 -9.34 8.20 -2.83
N GLN A 33 -9.61 8.98 -1.78
CA GLN A 33 -10.82 9.81 -1.68
C GLN A 33 -10.69 11.15 -2.44
N ILE A 34 -9.46 11.54 -2.81
CA ILE A 34 -9.16 12.81 -3.49
C ILE A 34 -8.93 12.53 -4.98
N SER A 35 -9.71 13.15 -5.88
CA SER A 35 -9.61 12.92 -7.32
C SER A 35 -8.20 13.16 -7.90
N SER A 36 -7.48 14.18 -7.44
CA SER A 36 -6.10 14.46 -7.84
C SER A 36 -5.07 13.51 -7.20
N GLY A 37 -5.44 12.80 -6.12
CA GLY A 37 -4.58 11.88 -5.37
C GLY A 37 -4.64 10.43 -5.87
N GLN A 38 -5.63 10.06 -6.69
CA GLN A 38 -5.83 8.67 -7.12
C GLN A 38 -4.60 8.05 -7.82
N GLY A 39 -3.88 8.83 -8.63
CA GLY A 39 -2.65 8.34 -9.28
C GLY A 39 -1.57 7.93 -8.28
N PHE A 40 -1.41 8.71 -7.20
CA PHE A 40 -0.50 8.41 -6.10
C PHE A 40 -0.96 7.15 -5.34
N ALA A 41 -2.23 7.12 -4.92
CA ALA A 41 -2.79 6.01 -4.15
C ALA A 41 -2.71 4.67 -4.91
N ILE A 42 -3.09 4.69 -6.20
CA ILE A 42 -3.05 3.52 -7.08
C ILE A 42 -1.61 3.06 -7.31
N GLY A 43 -0.71 3.97 -7.67
CA GLY A 43 0.68 3.62 -7.97
C GLY A 43 1.39 3.00 -6.76
N LYS A 44 1.30 3.64 -5.60
CA LYS A 44 1.90 3.18 -4.33
C LYS A 44 1.31 1.83 -3.89
N THR A 45 0.00 1.68 -3.96
CA THR A 45 -0.66 0.40 -3.60
C THR A 45 -0.27 -0.73 -4.54
N LYS A 46 -0.20 -0.50 -5.86
CA LYS A 46 0.29 -1.51 -6.83
C LYS A 46 1.73 -1.93 -6.52
N ALA A 47 2.60 -1.00 -6.15
CA ALA A 47 3.97 -1.33 -5.78
C ALA A 47 4.05 -2.23 -4.53
N LEU A 48 3.26 -1.95 -3.50
CA LEU A 48 3.21 -2.79 -2.28
C LEU A 48 2.67 -4.19 -2.59
N LEU A 49 1.60 -4.28 -3.39
CA LEU A 49 1.00 -5.56 -3.80
C LEU A 49 1.94 -6.37 -4.69
N ASP A 50 2.61 -5.74 -5.66
CA ASP A 50 3.63 -6.38 -6.51
C ASP A 50 4.76 -6.95 -5.65
N TYR A 51 5.28 -6.15 -4.70
CA TYR A 51 6.39 -6.54 -3.84
C TYR A 51 6.03 -7.79 -3.00
N ILE A 52 4.81 -7.83 -2.45
CA ILE A 52 4.31 -9.02 -1.75
C ILE A 52 4.14 -10.20 -2.72
N LYS A 53 3.59 -9.98 -3.92
CA LYS A 53 3.36 -11.03 -4.92
C LYS A 53 4.66 -11.65 -5.45
N GLU A 54 5.75 -10.89 -5.44
CA GLU A 54 7.11 -11.35 -5.72
C GLU A 54 7.70 -12.21 -4.59
N GLY A 55 6.98 -12.38 -3.47
CA GLY A 55 7.39 -13.19 -2.32
C GLY A 55 8.16 -12.42 -1.25
N HIS A 56 8.19 -11.09 -1.34
CA HIS A 56 8.83 -10.25 -0.34
C HIS A 56 7.86 -9.87 0.80
N SER A 57 8.44 -9.38 1.89
CA SER A 57 7.70 -8.77 2.99
C SER A 57 8.28 -7.39 3.29
N PHE A 58 7.45 -6.48 3.78
CA PHE A 58 7.89 -5.15 4.22
C PHE A 58 7.37 -4.84 5.62
N THR A 59 8.02 -3.90 6.29
CA THR A 59 7.64 -3.44 7.63
C THR A 59 6.83 -2.15 7.55
N ILE A 60 5.71 -2.09 8.26
CA ILE A 60 5.05 -0.84 8.58
C ILE A 60 5.66 -0.31 9.88
N GLU A 61 6.32 0.83 9.80
CA GLU A 61 6.93 1.52 10.93
C GLU A 61 5.91 2.38 11.67
N SER A 62 6.07 2.47 12.99
CA SER A 62 5.21 3.26 13.87
C SER A 62 3.73 2.94 13.72
N PHE A 63 3.39 1.64 13.65
CA PHE A 63 2.04 1.15 13.38
C PHE A 63 1.04 1.71 14.40
N ASN A 64 -0.12 2.17 13.93
CA ASN A 64 -1.14 2.84 14.76
C ASN A 64 -0.59 4.04 15.58
N ASN A 65 0.41 4.74 15.05
CA ASN A 65 1.11 5.84 15.73
C ASN A 65 1.73 5.44 17.08
N SER A 66 2.09 4.16 17.24
CA SER A 66 2.85 3.64 18.37
C SER A 66 4.32 3.45 17.98
N ASN A 67 5.18 2.97 18.88
CA ASN A 67 6.54 2.54 18.54
C ASN A 67 6.57 1.08 18.00
N GLU A 68 5.41 0.48 17.73
CA GLU A 68 5.31 -0.88 17.23
C GLU A 68 5.59 -0.94 15.73
N GLN A 69 6.12 -2.08 15.30
CA GLN A 69 6.34 -2.40 13.90
C GLN A 69 5.43 -3.56 13.51
N ARG A 70 4.96 -3.55 12.27
CA ARG A 70 4.14 -4.64 11.72
C ARG A 70 4.69 -5.12 10.41
N VAL A 71 5.10 -6.38 10.34
CA VAL A 71 5.52 -7.01 9.10
C VAL A 71 4.28 -7.39 8.28
N VAL A 72 4.31 -7.12 6.98
CA VAL A 72 3.28 -7.48 6.01
C VAL A 72 3.91 -8.43 5.00
N SER A 73 3.39 -9.65 4.95
CA SER A 73 3.93 -10.76 4.15
C SER A 73 2.92 -11.33 3.15
N SER A 74 1.66 -10.90 3.22
CA SER A 74 0.61 -11.36 2.32
C SER A 74 -0.33 -10.24 1.90
N ILE A 75 -0.95 -10.41 0.72
CA ILE A 75 -1.92 -9.45 0.17
C ILE A 75 -3.11 -9.31 1.13
N ASN A 76 -3.55 -10.41 1.73
CA ASN A 76 -4.65 -10.41 2.71
C ASN A 76 -4.31 -9.60 3.97
N GLU A 77 -3.06 -9.67 4.46
CA GLU A 77 -2.63 -8.84 5.59
C GLU A 77 -2.69 -7.35 5.24
N LEU A 78 -2.17 -6.96 4.07
CA LEU A 78 -2.21 -5.56 3.62
C LEU A 78 -3.64 -5.05 3.51
N VAL A 79 -4.53 -5.85 2.93
CA VAL A 79 -5.95 -5.50 2.75
C VAL A 79 -6.67 -5.37 4.08
N ASN A 80 -6.40 -6.27 5.02
CA ASN A 80 -6.98 -6.18 6.36
C ASN A 80 -6.48 -4.95 7.12
N ILE A 81 -5.22 -4.57 6.91
CA ILE A 81 -4.67 -3.33 7.47
C ILE A 81 -5.37 -2.11 6.85
N TYR A 82 -5.49 -2.06 5.52
CA TYR A 82 -6.19 -0.98 4.83
C TYR A 82 -7.63 -0.83 5.34
N LYS A 83 -8.37 -1.94 5.44
CA LYS A 83 -9.74 -1.97 6.00
C LYS A 83 -9.81 -1.56 7.46
N GLY A 84 -8.77 -1.86 8.23
CA GLY A 84 -8.66 -1.47 9.64
C GLY A 84 -8.46 0.04 9.82
N ILE A 85 -7.83 0.71 8.84
CA ILE A 85 -7.62 2.16 8.84
C ILE A 85 -8.83 2.88 8.25
N ASP A 86 -9.27 2.43 7.07
CA ASP A 86 -10.45 2.94 6.37
C ASP A 86 -11.32 1.77 5.85
N GLN A 87 -12.45 1.56 6.52
CA GLN A 87 -13.40 0.49 6.20
C GLN A 87 -14.04 0.62 4.81
N PHE A 88 -13.99 1.80 4.19
CA PHE A 88 -14.58 2.03 2.86
C PHE A 88 -13.65 1.61 1.73
N ILE A 89 -12.38 1.34 2.02
CA ILE A 89 -11.40 0.86 1.04
C ILE A 89 -11.46 -0.67 0.96
N ASP A 90 -11.96 -1.18 -0.16
CA ASP A 90 -11.99 -2.62 -0.45
C ASP A 90 -11.24 -2.94 -1.74
N LEU A 91 -9.91 -3.11 -1.62
CA LEU A 91 -9.03 -3.40 -2.75
C LEU A 91 -9.46 -4.66 -3.54
N SER A 92 -10.09 -5.63 -2.87
CA SER A 92 -10.54 -6.88 -3.51
C SER A 92 -11.61 -6.67 -4.58
N LYS A 93 -12.38 -5.58 -4.49
CA LYS A 93 -13.47 -5.25 -5.42
C LYS A 93 -13.09 -4.16 -6.41
N ASP A 94 -11.98 -3.48 -6.17
CA ASP A 94 -11.53 -2.39 -7.02
C ASP A 94 -11.01 -2.94 -8.37
N LYS A 95 -11.43 -2.30 -9.46
CA LYS A 95 -11.05 -2.69 -10.83
C LYS A 95 -9.53 -2.67 -11.05
N ASP A 96 -8.82 -1.79 -10.36
CA ASP A 96 -7.38 -1.58 -10.50
C ASP A 96 -6.56 -2.63 -9.74
N PHE A 97 -7.16 -3.31 -8.75
CA PHE A 97 -6.47 -4.25 -7.86
C PHE A 97 -7.02 -5.68 -7.88
N LYS A 98 -8.21 -5.93 -8.45
CA LYS A 98 -8.83 -7.28 -8.48
C LYS A 98 -7.91 -8.39 -9.02
N GLY A 99 -7.00 -8.08 -9.94
CA GLY A 99 -6.04 -9.04 -10.51
C GLY A 99 -4.94 -9.52 -9.55
N TYR A 100 -4.86 -8.94 -8.35
CA TYR A 100 -3.97 -9.41 -7.29
C TYR A 100 -4.60 -10.51 -6.43
N PHE A 101 -5.92 -10.74 -6.55
CA PHE A 101 -6.67 -11.69 -5.72
C PHE A 101 -7.07 -12.97 -6.47
N SER A 102 -6.60 -13.11 -7.70
CA SER A 102 -6.81 -14.26 -8.59
C SER A 102 -5.59 -15.15 -8.67
#